data_AF-A0A4U3AEF2-F1
#
_entry.id   AF-A0A4U3AEF2-F1
#
_cell.length_a   1.000
_cell.length_b   1.000
_cell.length_c   1.000
_cell.angle_alpha   90.00
_cell.angle_beta   90.00
_cell.angle_gamma   90.00
#
_symmetry.space_group_name_H-M   'P 1'
#
loop_
_entity.id
_entity.type
_entity.pdbx_description
1 polymer ?
#
loop_
_entity_poly.entity_id
_entity_poly.type
_entity_poly.pdbx_seq_one_letter_code
_entity_poly.pdbx_strand_id
1 'polypeptide(L)'
;RDLSVYEHALEEITRQRPHVLSEAEEALLAEASEVMSASSNTFGMLNNADLKFPSIKGEDGEEVEITHGRYTQFLESDDRRVREDAFKAVYETYGKYKNTFASTLSGAVKRNNFNARVRKYDSARQAALSNNNIPEAVYDQLVESVNDNLHLLQL
;
A
#
# COMPACT_ATOMS: atom_id res chain seq x y z
N ARG A 1 -11.45 -27.96 30.81
CA ARG A 1 -12.28 -26.76 31.06
C ARG A 1 -11.47 -25.47 31.13
N ASP A 2 -10.13 -25.52 31.26
CA ASP A 2 -9.28 -24.32 31.41
C ASP A 2 -8.86 -23.63 30.09
N LEU A 3 -8.95 -24.32 28.95
CA LEU A 3 -8.54 -23.78 27.65
C LEU A 3 -9.66 -23.12 26.85
N SER A 4 -10.91 -23.13 27.34
CA SER A 4 -12.05 -22.57 26.61
C SER A 4 -11.91 -21.06 26.34
N VAL A 5 -11.18 -20.34 27.20
CA VAL A 5 -10.88 -18.92 26.97
C VAL A 5 -9.90 -18.68 25.81
N TYR A 6 -9.16 -19.71 25.38
CA TYR A 6 -8.22 -19.66 24.26
C TYR A 6 -8.74 -20.37 23.02
N GLU A 7 -9.97 -20.89 23.04
CA GLU A 7 -10.54 -21.71 21.97
C GLU A 7 -10.40 -21.04 20.60
N HIS A 8 -10.86 -19.79 20.49
CA HIS A 8 -10.74 -19.02 19.25
C HIS A 8 -9.28 -18.83 18.79
N ALA A 9 -8.36 -18.53 19.71
CA ALA A 9 -6.95 -18.37 19.35
C ALA A 9 -6.33 -19.70 18.86
N LEU A 10 -6.70 -20.83 19.47
CA LEU A 10 -6.25 -22.16 19.08
C LEU A 10 -6.86 -22.60 17.74
N GLU A 11 -8.10 -22.23 17.46
CA GLU A 11 -8.76 -22.42 16.17
C GLU A 11 -8.02 -21.64 15.08
N GLU A 12 -7.70 -20.36 15.31
CA GLU A 12 -6.96 -19.53 14.36
C GLU A 12 -5.55 -20.08 14.09
N ILE A 13 -4.82 -20.48 15.13
CA ILE A 13 -3.50 -21.14 14.98
C ILE A 13 -3.66 -22.44 14.18
N THR A 14 -4.71 -23.21 14.46
CA THR A 14 -4.95 -24.49 13.77
C THR A 14 -5.29 -24.29 12.30
N ARG A 15 -6.08 -23.26 11.98
CA ARG A 15 -6.43 -22.86 10.62
C ARG A 15 -5.21 -22.47 9.80
N GLN A 16 -4.21 -21.85 10.42
CA GLN A 16 -2.97 -21.44 9.77
C GLN A 16 -1.98 -22.60 9.53
N ARG A 17 -2.16 -23.77 10.15
CA ARG A 17 -1.21 -24.92 10.05
C ARG A 17 -0.77 -25.26 8.63
N PRO A 18 -1.62 -25.26 7.59
CA PRO A 18 -1.18 -25.54 6.23
C PRO A 18 -0.12 -24.56 5.71
N HIS A 19 -0.06 -23.36 6.28
CA HIS A 19 0.77 -22.22 5.86
C HIS A 19 1.96 -21.92 6.80
N VAL A 20 2.11 -22.70 7.87
CA VAL A 20 3.26 -22.66 8.78
C VAL A 20 4.36 -23.56 8.24
N LEU A 21 5.60 -23.05 8.24
CA LEU A 21 6.78 -23.78 7.74
C LEU A 21 7.48 -24.54 8.87
N SER A 22 8.59 -25.20 8.54
CA SER A 22 9.46 -25.75 9.58
C SER A 22 10.09 -24.62 10.40
N GLU A 23 10.53 -24.94 11.63
CA GLU A 23 11.18 -23.97 12.52
C GLU A 23 12.37 -23.26 11.85
N ALA A 24 13.22 -24.00 11.14
CA ALA A 24 14.37 -23.44 10.44
C ALA A 24 13.97 -22.50 9.29
N GLU A 25 12.91 -22.82 8.54
CA GLU A 25 12.40 -21.97 7.46
C GLU A 25 11.74 -20.70 8.02
N GLU A 26 10.95 -20.81 9.11
CA GLU A 26 10.36 -19.66 9.78
C GLU A 26 11.43 -18.71 10.34
N ALA A 27 12.48 -19.26 10.99
CA ALA A 27 13.60 -18.47 11.49
C ALA A 27 14.31 -17.72 10.36
N LEU A 28 14.59 -18.41 9.24
CA LEU A 28 15.23 -17.79 8.07
C LEU A 28 14.37 -16.66 7.48
N LEU A 29 13.05 -16.85 7.37
CA LEU A 29 12.15 -15.81 6.88
C LEU A 29 12.07 -14.62 7.84
N ALA A 30 12.07 -14.88 9.15
CA ALA A 30 12.07 -13.84 10.17
C ALA A 30 13.34 -13.00 10.11
N GLU A 31 14.52 -13.63 9.99
CA GLU A 31 15.81 -12.93 9.83
C GLU A 31 15.87 -12.14 8.51
N ALA A 32 15.31 -12.67 7.43
CA ALA A 32 15.26 -11.98 6.14
C ALA A 32 14.27 -10.80 6.08
N SER A 33 13.41 -10.63 7.10
CA SER A 33 12.32 -9.64 7.09
C SER A 33 12.80 -8.19 6.92
N GLU A 34 13.96 -7.84 7.50
CA GLU A 34 14.56 -6.51 7.36
C GLU A 34 14.98 -6.25 5.91
N VAL A 35 15.70 -7.20 5.31
CA VAL A 35 16.14 -7.12 3.92
C VAL A 35 14.94 -7.04 2.97
N MET A 36 13.91 -7.85 3.23
CA MET A 36 12.66 -7.82 2.45
C MET A 36 11.89 -6.50 2.60
N SER A 37 12.10 -5.75 3.68
CA SER A 37 11.46 -4.45 3.92
C SER A 37 12.18 -3.28 3.25
N ALA A 38 13.39 -3.50 2.71
CA ALA A 38 14.23 -2.46 2.12
C ALA A 38 13.50 -1.61 1.06
N SER A 39 12.73 -2.22 0.15
CA SER A 39 12.01 -1.47 -0.89
C SER A 39 10.96 -0.50 -0.31
N SER A 40 10.25 -0.90 0.74
CA SER A 40 9.29 -0.04 1.44
C SER A 40 10.01 1.10 2.18
N ASN A 41 11.15 0.81 2.81
CA ASN A 41 11.96 1.82 3.49
C ASN A 41 12.55 2.83 2.49
N THR A 42 13.07 2.37 1.34
CA THR A 42 13.56 3.25 0.27
C THR A 42 12.45 4.14 -0.27
N PHE A 43 11.24 3.60 -0.49
CA PHE A 43 10.08 4.40 -0.87
C PHE A 43 9.79 5.48 0.17
N GLY A 44 9.74 5.11 1.46
CA GLY A 44 9.45 6.05 2.55
C GLY A 44 10.47 7.18 2.65
N MET A 45 11.76 6.86 2.58
CA MET A 45 12.84 7.85 2.59
C MET A 45 12.76 8.78 1.38
N LEU A 46 12.67 8.22 0.17
CA LEU A 46 12.54 9.02 -1.05
C LEU A 46 11.32 9.93 -0.98
N ASN A 47 10.14 9.38 -0.71
CA ASN A 47 8.88 10.10 -0.80
C ASN A 47 8.73 11.20 0.27
N ASN A 48 9.16 10.92 1.50
CA ASN A 48 8.83 11.76 2.65
C ASN A 48 9.98 12.67 3.08
N ALA A 49 11.24 12.31 2.80
CA ALA A 49 12.41 13.09 3.23
C ALA A 49 13.07 13.83 2.06
N ASP A 50 13.36 13.10 0.98
CA ASP A 50 14.23 13.60 -0.08
C ASP A 50 13.46 14.28 -1.22
N LEU A 51 12.22 13.84 -1.50
CA LEU A 51 11.42 14.41 -2.57
C LEU A 51 11.11 15.88 -2.28
N LYS A 52 11.44 16.75 -3.25
CA LYS A 52 11.12 18.18 -3.21
C LYS A 52 10.18 18.53 -4.36
N PHE A 53 9.09 19.20 -4.04
CA PHE A 53 8.16 19.74 -5.02
C PHE A 53 8.52 21.19 -5.31
N PRO A 54 8.18 21.73 -6.50
CA PRO A 54 8.40 23.13 -6.79
C PRO A 54 7.42 24.02 -6.03
N SER A 55 7.70 25.33 -6.01
CA SER A 55 6.74 26.34 -5.58
C SER A 55 5.71 26.64 -6.68
N ILE A 56 4.55 27.13 -6.26
CA ILE A 56 3.49 27.66 -7.12
C ILE A 56 3.04 29.02 -6.59
N LYS A 57 2.38 29.82 -7.43
CA LYS A 57 1.70 31.03 -6.95
C LYS A 57 0.40 30.68 -6.24
N GLY A 58 0.28 31.07 -4.98
CA GLY A 58 -0.92 30.95 -4.15
C GLY A 58 -2.07 31.84 -4.63
N GLU A 59 -3.17 31.85 -3.87
CA GLU A 59 -4.37 32.65 -4.16
C GLU A 59 -4.11 34.15 -4.05
N ASP A 60 -3.23 34.56 -3.14
CA ASP A 60 -2.78 35.93 -2.91
C ASP A 60 -1.68 36.38 -3.89
N GLY A 61 -1.23 35.48 -4.76
CA GLY A 61 -0.17 35.73 -5.75
C GLY A 61 1.25 35.51 -5.23
N GLU A 62 1.42 35.13 -3.97
CA GLU A 62 2.72 34.84 -3.37
C GLU A 62 3.23 33.45 -3.78
N GLU A 63 4.55 33.28 -3.86
CA GLU A 63 5.17 31.98 -4.14
C GLU A 63 5.15 31.10 -2.89
N VAL A 64 4.53 29.93 -2.99
CA VAL A 64 4.39 28.98 -1.88
C VAL A 64 4.90 27.61 -2.30
N GLU A 65 5.81 27.04 -1.50
CA GLU A 65 6.32 25.68 -1.71
C GLU A 65 5.22 24.63 -1.50
N ILE A 66 5.13 23.69 -2.44
CA ILE A 66 4.29 22.51 -2.28
C ILE A 66 4.94 21.54 -1.31
N THR A 67 4.14 21.03 -0.37
CA THR A 67 4.53 19.93 0.51
C THR A 67 3.37 18.94 0.57
N HIS A 68 3.64 17.70 1.00
CA HIS A 68 2.57 16.71 1.24
C HIS A 68 1.46 17.26 2.14
N GLY A 69 1.79 18.06 3.16
CA GLY A 69 0.82 18.63 4.10
C GLY A 69 -0.02 19.77 3.53
N ARG A 70 0.46 20.48 2.50
CA ARG A 70 -0.27 21.59 1.86
C ARG A 70 -0.99 21.19 0.59
N TYR A 71 -0.62 20.05 -0.01
CA TYR A 71 -1.16 19.63 -1.31
C TYR A 71 -2.69 19.55 -1.33
N THR A 72 -3.30 18.92 -0.33
CA THR A 72 -4.78 18.83 -0.25
C THR A 72 -5.42 20.21 -0.16
N GLN A 73 -4.86 21.12 0.65
CA GLN A 73 -5.38 22.48 0.76
C GLN A 73 -5.33 23.21 -0.60
N PHE A 74 -4.25 23.04 -1.36
CA PHE A 74 -4.18 23.61 -2.71
C PHE A 74 -5.16 22.98 -3.69
N LEU A 75 -5.48 21.69 -3.55
CA LEU A 75 -6.50 21.03 -4.37
C LEU A 75 -7.94 21.42 -4.01
N GLU A 76 -8.15 21.98 -2.81
CA GLU A 76 -9.45 22.47 -2.33
C GLU A 76 -9.62 23.99 -2.49
N SER A 77 -8.57 24.69 -2.94
CA SER A 77 -8.57 26.13 -3.24
C SER A 77 -9.76 26.54 -4.12
N ASP A 78 -10.33 27.72 -3.90
CA ASP A 78 -11.38 28.28 -4.75
C ASP A 78 -10.83 28.69 -6.13
N ASP A 79 -9.55 29.09 -6.19
CA ASP A 79 -8.85 29.41 -7.44
C ASP A 79 -8.48 28.14 -8.21
N ARG A 80 -9.14 27.92 -9.36
CA ARG A 80 -8.87 26.77 -10.24
C ARG A 80 -7.41 26.70 -10.67
N ARG A 81 -6.75 27.84 -10.88
CA ARG A 81 -5.34 27.86 -11.29
C ARG A 81 -4.45 27.26 -10.20
N VAL A 82 -4.67 27.59 -8.93
CA VAL A 82 -3.92 27.02 -7.80
C VAL A 82 -4.08 25.50 -7.77
N ARG A 83 -5.31 24.99 -7.95
CA ARG A 83 -5.56 23.53 -8.03
C ARG A 83 -4.80 22.88 -9.18
N GLU A 84 -4.84 23.49 -10.37
CA GLU A 84 -4.18 22.97 -11.58
C GLU A 84 -2.65 22.98 -11.45
N ASP A 85 -2.08 24.09 -11.00
CA ASP A 85 -0.64 24.27 -10.81
C ASP A 85 -0.11 23.27 -9.76
N ALA A 86 -0.80 23.13 -8.63
CA ALA A 86 -0.46 22.17 -7.58
C ALA A 86 -0.49 20.72 -8.10
N PHE A 87 -1.55 20.34 -8.80
CA PHE A 87 -1.69 19.01 -9.37
C PHE A 87 -0.54 18.69 -10.33
N LYS A 88 -0.31 19.56 -11.32
CA LYS A 88 0.75 19.35 -12.33
C LYS A 88 2.12 19.27 -11.68
N ALA A 89 2.45 20.18 -10.78
CA ALA A 89 3.72 20.21 -10.08
C ALA A 89 4.03 18.91 -9.32
N VAL A 90 3.04 18.38 -8.59
CA VAL A 90 3.19 17.12 -7.85
C VAL A 90 3.40 15.95 -8.82
N TYR A 91 2.55 15.79 -9.83
CA TYR A 91 2.62 14.65 -10.75
C TYR A 91 3.83 14.71 -11.68
N GLU A 92 4.29 15.90 -12.09
CA GLU A 92 5.56 16.05 -12.82
C GLU A 92 6.74 15.59 -11.97
N THR A 93 6.73 15.93 -10.67
CA THR A 93 7.78 15.51 -9.73
C THR A 93 7.79 13.99 -9.58
N TYR A 94 6.64 13.35 -9.33
CA TYR A 94 6.55 11.87 -9.34
C TYR A 94 6.97 11.27 -10.69
N GLY A 95 6.61 11.91 -11.80
CA GLY A 95 6.97 11.49 -13.15
C GLY A 95 8.48 11.41 -13.38
N LYS A 96 9.27 12.32 -12.81
CA LYS A 96 10.75 12.30 -12.87
C LYS A 96 11.35 11.05 -12.22
N TYR A 97 10.68 10.50 -11.20
CA TYR A 97 11.15 9.33 -10.44
C TYR A 97 10.32 8.07 -10.70
N LYS A 98 9.49 8.05 -11.76
CA LYS A 98 8.58 6.93 -12.06
C LYS A 98 9.26 5.55 -12.08
N ASN A 99 10.50 5.47 -12.57
CA ASN A 99 11.26 4.23 -12.63
C ASN A 99 11.70 3.77 -11.23
N THR A 100 12.09 4.70 -10.37
CA THR A 100 12.47 4.42 -8.98
C THR A 100 11.25 3.97 -8.18
N PHE A 101 10.11 4.65 -8.33
CA PHE A 101 8.85 4.23 -7.70
C PHE A 101 8.37 2.87 -8.22
N ALA A 102 8.47 2.61 -9.52
CA ALA A 102 8.14 1.31 -10.09
C ALA A 102 9.05 0.20 -9.52
N SER A 103 10.34 0.48 -9.31
CA SER A 103 11.30 -0.47 -8.73
C SER A 103 10.96 -0.80 -7.27
N THR A 104 10.69 0.22 -6.42
CA THR A 104 10.33 -0.01 -5.02
C THR A 104 8.99 -0.73 -4.87
N LEU A 105 7.99 -0.36 -5.69
CA LEU A 105 6.71 -1.07 -5.73
C LEU A 105 6.87 -2.52 -6.21
N SER A 106 7.66 -2.75 -7.26
CA SER A 106 7.95 -4.10 -7.76
C SER A 106 8.61 -4.96 -6.68
N GLY A 107 9.52 -4.40 -5.89
CA GLY A 107 10.14 -5.08 -4.76
C GLY A 107 9.10 -5.51 -3.71
N ALA A 108 8.19 -4.61 -3.33
CA ALA A 108 7.11 -4.92 -2.39
C ALA A 108 6.15 -6.01 -2.92
N VAL A 109 5.76 -5.93 -4.20
CA VAL A 109 4.91 -6.95 -4.84
C VAL A 109 5.61 -8.32 -4.89
N LYS A 110 6.90 -8.35 -5.27
CA LYS A 110 7.70 -9.58 -5.29
C LYS A 110 7.83 -10.20 -3.90
N ARG A 111 8.05 -9.39 -2.86
CA ARG A 111 8.04 -9.85 -1.46
C ARG A 111 6.72 -10.54 -1.11
N ASN A 112 5.59 -9.89 -1.41
CA ASN A 112 4.27 -10.44 -1.09
C ASN A 112 4.02 -11.77 -1.83
N ASN A 113 4.34 -11.84 -3.13
CA ASN A 113 4.21 -13.06 -3.93
C ASN A 113 5.16 -14.18 -3.46
N PHE A 114 6.39 -13.83 -3.08
CA PHE A 114 7.35 -14.79 -2.51
C PHE A 114 6.80 -15.39 -1.21
N ASN A 115 6.37 -14.54 -0.28
CA ASN A 115 5.82 -14.97 1.02
C ASN A 115 4.58 -15.86 0.85
N ALA A 116 3.66 -15.49 -0.04
CA ALA A 116 2.48 -16.29 -0.35
C ALA A 116 2.87 -17.68 -0.86
N ARG A 117 3.77 -17.75 -1.84
CA ARG A 117 4.21 -19.01 -2.43
C ARG A 117 4.91 -19.91 -1.43
N VAL A 118 5.87 -19.40 -0.64
CA VAL A 118 6.59 -20.24 0.32
C VAL A 118 5.67 -20.74 1.42
N ARG A 119 4.69 -19.93 1.84
CA ARG A 119 3.63 -20.30 2.79
C ARG A 119 2.45 -21.03 2.15
N LYS A 120 2.60 -21.54 0.92
CA LYS A 120 1.63 -22.41 0.24
C LYS A 120 0.24 -21.78 0.06
N TYR A 121 0.20 -20.47 -0.18
CA TYR A 121 -0.99 -19.78 -0.67
C TYR A 121 -0.96 -19.74 -2.20
N ASP A 122 -2.15 -19.77 -2.82
CA ASP A 122 -2.35 -19.67 -4.26
C ASP A 122 -2.01 -18.27 -4.78
N SER A 123 -2.21 -17.24 -3.94
CA SER A 123 -1.92 -15.84 -4.30
C SER A 123 -1.55 -15.00 -3.08
N ALA A 124 -0.88 -13.87 -3.33
CA ALA A 124 -0.63 -12.86 -2.29
C ALA A 124 -1.91 -12.27 -1.70
N ARG A 125 -2.99 -12.22 -2.49
CA ARG A 125 -4.30 -11.77 -2.04
C ARG A 125 -4.91 -12.77 -1.06
N GLN A 126 -4.90 -14.06 -1.39
CA GLN A 126 -5.36 -15.13 -0.51
C GLN A 126 -4.59 -15.11 0.82
N ALA A 127 -3.26 -14.95 0.77
CA ALA A 127 -2.41 -14.85 1.96
C ALA A 127 -2.75 -13.63 2.85
N ALA A 128 -3.07 -12.48 2.25
CA ALA A 128 -3.42 -11.28 3.01
C ALA A 128 -4.81 -11.38 3.66
N LEU A 129 -5.78 -11.96 2.94
CA LEU A 129 -7.16 -12.12 3.40
C LEU A 129 -7.31 -13.26 4.41
N SER A 130 -6.49 -14.31 4.29
CA SER A 130 -6.55 -15.46 5.19
C SER A 130 -6.29 -15.05 6.64
N ASN A 131 -5.44 -14.07 6.93
CA ASN A 131 -5.17 -13.62 8.32
C ASN A 131 -6.43 -13.18 9.07
N ASN A 132 -7.43 -12.63 8.37
CA ASN A 132 -8.71 -12.20 8.94
C ASN A 132 -9.85 -13.17 8.60
N ASN A 133 -9.53 -14.38 8.12
CA ASN A 133 -10.49 -15.38 7.67
C ASN A 133 -11.49 -14.85 6.64
N ILE A 134 -11.03 -13.98 5.72
CA ILE A 134 -11.87 -13.38 4.68
C ILE A 134 -11.79 -14.24 3.41
N PRO A 135 -12.92 -14.75 2.88
CA PRO A 135 -12.94 -15.42 1.58
C PRO A 135 -12.60 -14.46 0.43
N GLU A 136 -11.85 -14.93 -0.58
CA GLU A 136 -11.51 -14.09 -1.75
C GLU A 136 -12.75 -13.56 -2.49
N ALA A 137 -13.86 -14.32 -2.46
CA ALA A 137 -15.13 -13.91 -3.04
C ALA A 137 -15.65 -12.56 -2.50
N VAL A 138 -15.32 -12.17 -1.26
CA VAL A 138 -15.69 -10.86 -0.71
C VAL A 138 -14.95 -9.74 -1.44
N TYR A 139 -13.68 -9.96 -1.77
CA TYR A 139 -12.88 -9.01 -2.55
C TYR A 139 -13.39 -8.92 -3.98
N ASP A 140 -13.64 -10.07 -4.61
CA ASP A 140 -14.16 -10.13 -5.99
C ASP A 140 -15.52 -9.42 -6.08
N GLN A 141 -16.45 -9.71 -5.17
CA GLN A 141 -17.75 -9.07 -5.12
C GLN A 141 -17.66 -7.55 -4.93
N LEU A 142 -16.74 -7.06 -4.08
CA LEU A 142 -16.52 -5.63 -3.90
C LEU A 142 -16.09 -4.96 -5.22
N VAL A 143 -15.10 -5.55 -5.89
CA VAL A 143 -14.57 -5.00 -7.16
C VAL A 143 -15.66 -5.04 -8.24
N GLU A 144 -16.35 -6.16 -8.40
CA GLU A 144 -17.44 -6.31 -9.37
C GLU A 144 -18.57 -5.30 -9.11
N SER A 145 -19.07 -5.23 -7.88
CA SER A 145 -20.18 -4.33 -7.53
C SER A 145 -19.81 -2.86 -7.75
N VAL A 146 -18.57 -2.46 -7.44
CA VAL A 146 -18.10 -1.09 -7.72
C VAL A 146 -18.01 -0.86 -9.23
N ASN A 147 -17.48 -1.80 -10.01
CA ASN A 147 -17.36 -1.68 -11.46
C ASN A 147 -18.72 -1.55 -12.15
N ASP A 148 -19.70 -2.37 -11.75
CA ASP A 148 -21.07 -2.33 -12.29
C ASP A 148 -21.76 -0.99 -12.00
N ASN A 149 -21.35 -0.31 -10.92
CA ASN A 149 -21.92 0.96 -10.48
C ASN A 149 -21.05 2.19 -10.82
N LEU A 150 -20.04 2.05 -11.68
CA LEU A 150 -19.20 3.18 -12.10
C LEU A 150 -19.98 4.30 -12.81
N HIS A 151 -21.17 3.99 -13.34
CA HIS A 151 -22.07 4.98 -13.92
C HIS A 151 -22.50 6.05 -12.89
N LEU A 152 -22.51 5.75 -11.59
CA LEU A 152 -22.80 6.71 -10.52
C LEU A 152 -21.67 7.74 -10.31
N LEU A 153 -20.46 7.45 -10.79
CA LEU A 153 -19.30 8.35 -10.69
C LEU A 153 -19.29 9.41 -11.81
N GLN A 154 -19.94 9.16 -12.95
CA GLN A 154 -19.83 9.96 -14.17
C GLN A 154 -20.69 11.24 -14.18
N LEU A 155 -21.06 11.76 -13.01
CA LEU A 155 -21.89 12.96 -12.88
C LEU A 155 -21.16 14.24 -13.32
#